data_AF-A0A5N5RK36-F1
#
_entry.id   AF-A0A5N5RK36-F1
#
_cell.length_a   1.000
_cell.length_b   1.000
_cell.length_c   1.000
_cell.angle_alpha   90.00
_cell.angle_beta   90.00
_cell.angle_gamma   90.00
#
_symmetry.space_group_name_H-M   'P 1'
#
loop_
_entity.id
_entity.type
_entity.pdbx_description
1 polymer ?
#
loop_
_entity_poly.entity_id
_entity_poly.type
_entity_poly.pdbx_seq_one_letter_code
_entity_poly.pdbx_strand_id
1 'polypeptide(L)'
;MLALPSPHPQWVTDGEDARRLADYVLSYERTKPLLIITCRNDTGKPGIDPDIVAALTGDTLDIAVCGPDAAVDDAFNARVNGIPDAGDIRTAPNTAASYGVYNGAIRLYPAHSGLSPHPGAHDAAAEAPLYYADTHAQREHMLEDLTARLVNAGLLRRTPRSDAISHAAARLDERDRRANDIPETENRNPAHVIQSADQVRELTDLLRSSGRMMPIVVVAQSVDSTQPFVDTDLISNTLHDLALVAVLHSDEAVAEFKRRMPRPSWVFGNAGRVFPTGTAWDRPDTPPRLFLPNKHVSRMLLTNLMMKDALINVADTLRELSAMR
;
A
#
# COMPACT_ATOMS: atom_id res chain seq x y z
N MET A 1 -17.36 -5.82 -23.82
CA MET A 1 -16.49 -6.56 -24.75
C MET A 1 -15.26 -5.73 -24.98
N LEU A 2 -14.16 -6.20 -24.41
CA LEU A 2 -12.85 -5.59 -24.47
C LEU A 2 -12.36 -5.47 -25.93
N ALA A 3 -11.98 -4.27 -26.35
CA ALA A 3 -11.38 -4.00 -27.65
C ALA A 3 -10.00 -3.38 -27.44
N LEU A 4 -8.95 -4.19 -27.57
CA LEU A 4 -7.56 -3.73 -27.52
C LEU A 4 -6.83 -4.11 -28.82
N PRO A 5 -5.93 -3.26 -29.34
CA PRO A 5 -5.54 -1.93 -28.83
C PRO A 5 -6.67 -0.89 -28.94
N SER A 6 -6.64 0.16 -28.11
CA SER A 6 -7.64 1.24 -28.11
C SER A 6 -7.05 2.59 -27.68
N PRO A 7 -7.45 3.70 -28.34
CA PRO A 7 -7.05 5.05 -27.93
C PRO A 7 -7.81 5.56 -26.69
N HIS A 8 -8.75 4.78 -26.16
CA HIS A 8 -9.57 5.14 -25.01
C HIS A 8 -9.49 4.07 -23.92
N PRO A 9 -9.55 4.44 -22.64
CA PRO A 9 -9.64 3.47 -21.55
C PRO A 9 -10.74 2.44 -21.79
N GLN A 10 -10.38 1.16 -21.69
CA GLN A 10 -11.32 0.04 -21.84
C GLN A 10 -11.64 -0.56 -20.49
N TRP A 11 -12.92 -0.72 -20.19
CA TRP A 11 -13.38 -1.37 -18.96
C TRP A 11 -13.45 -2.88 -19.12
N VAL A 12 -12.92 -3.59 -18.12
CA VAL A 12 -12.89 -5.04 -18.04
C VAL A 12 -13.89 -5.42 -16.95
N THR A 13 -15.07 -5.86 -17.39
CA THR A 13 -16.25 -6.00 -16.52
C THR A 13 -16.54 -7.43 -16.08
N ASP A 14 -15.92 -8.42 -16.70
CA ASP A 14 -16.16 -9.83 -16.42
C ASP A 14 -14.89 -10.67 -16.63
N GLY A 15 -14.97 -11.94 -16.23
CA GLY A 15 -13.84 -12.88 -16.33
C GLY A 15 -13.44 -13.25 -17.77
N GLU A 16 -14.31 -13.09 -18.76
CA GLU A 16 -13.93 -13.33 -20.17
C GLU A 16 -13.09 -12.17 -20.71
N ASP A 17 -13.52 -10.93 -20.48
CA ASP A 17 -12.74 -9.73 -20.81
C ASP A 17 -11.39 -9.77 -20.04
N ALA A 18 -11.36 -10.25 -18.80
CA ALA A 18 -10.13 -10.41 -18.01
C ALA A 18 -9.14 -11.42 -18.65
N ARG A 19 -9.64 -12.56 -19.15
CA ARG A 19 -8.79 -13.55 -19.85
C ARG A 19 -8.27 -12.98 -21.18
N ARG A 20 -9.11 -12.28 -21.94
CA ARG A 20 -8.69 -11.60 -23.18
C ARG A 20 -7.62 -10.53 -22.91
N LEU A 21 -7.77 -9.78 -21.82
CA LEU A 21 -6.76 -8.82 -21.36
C LEU A 21 -5.44 -9.52 -21.03
N ALA A 22 -5.48 -10.65 -20.31
CA ALA A 22 -4.30 -11.44 -19.98
C ALA A 22 -3.61 -12.00 -21.23
N ASP A 23 -4.35 -12.52 -22.19
CA ASP A 23 -3.80 -12.96 -23.47
C ASP A 23 -3.16 -11.80 -24.23
N TYR A 24 -3.78 -10.62 -24.20
CA TYR A 24 -3.21 -9.39 -24.78
C TYR A 24 -1.94 -8.93 -24.05
N VAL A 25 -1.88 -9.05 -22.72
CA VAL A 25 -0.69 -8.78 -21.90
C VAL A 25 0.49 -9.66 -22.35
N LEU A 26 0.22 -10.95 -22.59
CA LEU A 26 1.21 -11.96 -22.97
C LEU A 26 1.54 -11.96 -24.47
N SER A 27 0.81 -11.21 -25.29
CA SER A 27 1.02 -11.18 -26.74
C SER A 27 2.33 -10.47 -27.12
N TYR A 28 3.15 -11.16 -27.91
CA TYR A 28 4.35 -10.61 -28.55
C TYR A 28 4.04 -9.65 -29.71
N GLU A 29 2.79 -9.61 -30.18
CA GLU A 29 2.36 -8.74 -31.27
C GLU A 29 2.03 -7.31 -30.80
N ARG A 30 2.06 -7.06 -29.48
CA ARG A 30 1.73 -5.76 -28.92
C ARG A 30 2.81 -4.72 -29.22
N THR A 31 2.41 -3.68 -29.95
CA THR A 31 3.28 -2.57 -30.38
C THR A 31 3.29 -1.38 -29.41
N LYS A 32 2.34 -1.31 -28.47
CA LYS A 32 2.23 -0.25 -27.46
C LYS A 32 2.40 -0.79 -26.03
N PRO A 33 2.90 0.00 -25.08
CA PRO A 33 2.76 -0.34 -23.67
C PRO A 33 1.28 -0.41 -23.29
N LEU A 34 0.95 -1.23 -22.30
CA LEU A 34 -0.40 -1.34 -21.74
C LEU A 34 -0.36 -0.96 -20.27
N LEU A 35 -1.23 -0.06 -19.83
CA LEU A 35 -1.44 0.25 -18.43
C LEU A 35 -2.73 -0.41 -17.95
N ILE A 36 -2.62 -1.26 -16.94
CA ILE A 36 -3.78 -1.83 -16.24
C ILE A 36 -3.98 -1.05 -14.95
N ILE A 37 -5.19 -0.54 -14.75
CA ILE A 37 -5.63 0.17 -13.55
C ILE A 37 -6.73 -0.69 -12.90
N THR A 38 -6.53 -1.13 -11.66
CA THR A 38 -7.58 -1.88 -10.94
C THR A 38 -8.43 -0.95 -10.09
N CYS A 39 -9.74 -1.19 -10.05
CA CYS A 39 -10.61 -0.54 -9.08
C CYS A 39 -10.33 -1.07 -7.67
N ARG A 40 -10.59 -0.25 -6.66
CA ARG A 40 -10.60 -0.75 -5.29
C ARG A 40 -11.95 -1.41 -5.00
N ASN A 41 -11.91 -2.56 -4.33
CA ASN A 41 -13.09 -3.33 -3.93
C ASN A 41 -14.03 -2.55 -3.00
N ASP A 42 -13.48 -1.64 -2.19
CA ASP A 42 -14.24 -0.84 -1.22
C ASP A 42 -14.99 0.34 -1.86
N THR A 43 -14.38 1.00 -2.85
CA THR A 43 -14.96 2.19 -3.48
C THR A 43 -15.63 1.91 -4.82
N GLY A 44 -15.32 0.78 -5.46
CA GLY A 44 -15.78 0.50 -6.81
C GLY A 44 -15.07 1.30 -7.90
N LYS A 45 -14.02 2.06 -7.55
CA LYS A 45 -13.41 3.08 -8.42
C LYS A 45 -11.89 2.90 -8.54
N PRO A 46 -11.28 3.33 -9.66
CA PRO A 46 -9.84 3.32 -9.81
C PRO A 46 -9.18 4.41 -8.97
N GLY A 47 -8.00 4.13 -8.43
CA GLY A 47 -7.21 5.10 -7.67
C GLY A 47 -6.59 6.22 -8.52
N ILE A 48 -6.66 6.13 -9.86
CA ILE A 48 -6.39 7.24 -10.79
C ILE A 48 -7.50 7.36 -11.84
N ASP A 49 -7.88 8.58 -12.22
CA ASP A 49 -8.83 8.79 -13.32
C ASP A 49 -8.15 8.37 -14.65
N PRO A 50 -8.64 7.29 -15.30
CA PRO A 50 -7.99 6.74 -16.49
C PRO A 50 -8.06 7.70 -17.68
N ASP A 51 -9.06 8.58 -17.75
CA ASP A 51 -9.18 9.58 -18.82
C ASP A 51 -8.12 10.66 -18.68
N ILE A 52 -7.73 11.00 -17.45
CA ILE A 52 -6.63 11.94 -17.20
C ILE A 52 -5.30 11.33 -17.61
N VAL A 53 -5.07 10.05 -17.31
CA VAL A 53 -3.87 9.35 -17.77
C VAL A 53 -3.84 9.34 -19.29
N ALA A 54 -4.94 8.98 -19.96
CA ALA A 54 -5.06 9.02 -21.41
C ALA A 54 -4.79 10.42 -21.98
N ALA A 55 -5.28 11.48 -21.33
CA ALA A 55 -5.03 12.86 -21.76
C ALA A 55 -3.55 13.26 -21.63
N LEU A 56 -2.85 12.78 -20.60
CA LEU A 56 -1.42 13.04 -20.38
C LEU A 56 -0.52 12.26 -21.35
N THR A 57 -0.89 11.02 -21.66
CA THR A 57 -0.06 10.12 -22.47
C THR A 57 -0.49 10.09 -23.94
N GLY A 58 -1.68 10.59 -24.28
CA GLY A 58 -2.23 10.51 -25.63
C GLY A 58 -2.38 9.06 -26.09
N ASP A 59 -2.11 8.81 -27.38
CA ASP A 59 -2.24 7.49 -28.00
C ASP A 59 -0.99 6.60 -27.81
N THR A 60 -0.12 6.92 -26.85
CA THR A 60 1.17 6.24 -26.68
C THR A 60 1.11 4.91 -25.95
N LEU A 61 0.00 4.64 -25.25
CA LEU A 61 -0.23 3.41 -24.52
C LEU A 61 -1.70 3.04 -24.52
N ASP A 62 -1.99 1.74 -24.43
CA ASP A 62 -3.34 1.24 -24.22
C ASP A 62 -3.68 1.26 -22.72
N ILE A 63 -4.93 1.56 -22.36
CA ILE A 63 -5.37 1.59 -20.95
C ILE A 63 -6.52 0.60 -20.77
N ALA A 64 -6.37 -0.31 -19.81
CA ALA A 64 -7.42 -1.19 -19.35
C ALA A 64 -7.75 -0.92 -17.88
N VAL A 65 -9.04 -0.89 -17.54
CA VAL A 65 -9.54 -0.64 -16.19
C VAL A 65 -10.28 -1.89 -15.71
N CYS A 66 -9.73 -2.60 -14.73
CA CYS A 66 -10.41 -3.74 -14.11
C CYS A 66 -11.47 -3.22 -13.13
N GLY A 67 -12.71 -3.67 -13.31
CA GLY A 67 -13.81 -3.37 -12.39
C GLY A 67 -13.55 -3.92 -10.97
N PRO A 68 -14.40 -3.56 -10.00
CA PRO A 68 -14.20 -3.91 -8.59
C PRO A 68 -14.58 -5.35 -8.22
N ASP A 69 -14.98 -6.16 -9.20
CA ASP A 69 -15.27 -7.57 -8.96
C ASP A 69 -13.96 -8.34 -8.82
N ALA A 70 -13.71 -8.90 -7.64
CA ALA A 70 -12.51 -9.69 -7.37
C ALA A 70 -12.34 -10.86 -8.37
N ALA A 71 -13.43 -11.38 -8.95
CA ALA A 71 -13.36 -12.42 -9.97
C ALA A 71 -12.65 -11.96 -11.26
N VAL A 72 -12.66 -10.66 -11.57
CA VAL A 72 -11.92 -10.09 -12.70
C VAL A 72 -10.41 -10.16 -12.45
N ASP A 73 -9.97 -9.69 -11.27
CA ASP A 73 -8.56 -9.74 -10.86
C ASP A 73 -8.08 -11.19 -10.79
N ASP A 74 -8.87 -12.09 -10.20
CA ASP A 74 -8.54 -13.51 -10.07
C ASP A 74 -8.42 -14.19 -11.44
N ALA A 75 -9.36 -13.95 -12.36
CA ALA A 75 -9.33 -14.52 -13.71
C ALA A 75 -8.13 -14.02 -14.52
N PHE A 76 -7.81 -12.72 -14.42
CA PHE A 76 -6.61 -12.16 -15.03
C PHE A 76 -5.34 -12.79 -14.45
N ASN A 77 -5.21 -12.79 -13.12
CA ASN A 77 -4.05 -13.26 -12.39
C ASN A 77 -3.79 -14.76 -12.60
N ALA A 78 -4.85 -15.58 -12.62
CA ALA A 78 -4.74 -17.00 -12.93
C ALA A 78 -4.11 -17.21 -14.31
N ARG A 79 -4.58 -16.44 -15.30
CA ARG A 79 -4.09 -16.53 -16.68
C ARG A 79 -2.65 -16.04 -16.84
N VAL A 80 -2.28 -14.87 -16.30
CA VAL A 80 -0.91 -14.31 -16.47
C VAL A 80 0.15 -15.04 -15.65
N ASN A 81 -0.20 -15.60 -14.50
CA ASN A 81 0.75 -16.35 -13.66
C ASN A 81 0.84 -17.84 -14.04
N GLY A 82 0.10 -18.26 -15.08
CA GLY A 82 0.09 -19.66 -15.52
C GLY A 82 -0.46 -20.62 -14.47
N ILE A 83 -1.32 -20.15 -13.56
CA ILE A 83 -2.01 -21.01 -12.60
C ILE A 83 -3.09 -21.74 -13.41
N PRO A 84 -3.00 -23.08 -13.59
CA PRO A 84 -4.09 -23.82 -14.20
C PRO A 84 -5.36 -23.60 -13.37
N ASP A 85 -6.49 -23.37 -14.06
CA ASP A 85 -7.81 -23.20 -13.44
C ASP A 85 -8.01 -24.23 -12.31
N ALA A 86 -8.17 -23.71 -11.09
CA ALA A 86 -8.45 -24.41 -9.84
C ALA A 86 -7.43 -25.48 -9.34
N GLY A 87 -6.70 -25.19 -8.25
CA GLY A 87 -6.35 -26.28 -7.32
C GLY A 87 -5.19 -26.09 -6.34
N ASP A 88 -4.04 -25.52 -6.72
CA ASP A 88 -2.89 -25.56 -5.81
C ASP A 88 -1.87 -24.43 -6.04
N ILE A 89 -1.89 -23.43 -5.17
CA ILE A 89 -1.00 -22.24 -5.18
C ILE A 89 0.43 -22.60 -4.73
N ARG A 90 0.68 -23.81 -4.21
CA ARG A 90 1.91 -24.11 -3.45
C ARG A 90 3.10 -24.59 -4.28
N THR A 91 2.99 -24.72 -5.61
CA THR A 91 4.01 -25.39 -6.45
C THR A 91 4.58 -24.57 -7.61
N ALA A 92 4.24 -23.29 -7.76
CA ALA A 92 4.82 -22.46 -8.83
C ALA A 92 6.30 -22.11 -8.54
N PRO A 93 7.21 -22.22 -9.53
CA PRO A 93 8.62 -21.91 -9.35
C PRO A 93 8.85 -20.42 -9.04
N ASN A 94 9.75 -20.17 -8.09
CA ASN A 94 10.08 -18.89 -7.45
C ASN A 94 10.72 -17.81 -8.36
N THR A 95 10.63 -17.96 -9.69
CA THR A 95 11.24 -17.06 -10.70
C THR A 95 10.21 -16.37 -11.59
N ALA A 96 8.91 -16.67 -11.46
CA ALA A 96 7.85 -15.89 -12.08
C ALA A 96 7.63 -14.60 -11.28
N ALA A 97 8.38 -13.53 -11.62
CA ALA A 97 8.07 -12.20 -11.13
C ALA A 97 6.60 -11.88 -11.48
N SER A 98 5.76 -11.78 -10.45
CA SER A 98 4.29 -11.75 -10.56
C SER A 98 3.84 -10.61 -11.46
N TYR A 99 3.30 -10.95 -12.65
CA TYR A 99 2.61 -10.04 -13.57
C TYR A 99 1.21 -9.68 -13.09
N GLY A 100 0.83 -10.13 -11.89
CA GLY A 100 -0.49 -9.90 -11.36
C GLY A 100 -0.76 -8.45 -10.98
N VAL A 101 -2.05 -8.12 -11.00
CA VAL A 101 -2.60 -6.87 -10.48
C VAL A 101 -3.46 -7.17 -9.26
N TYR A 102 -3.71 -6.17 -8.42
CA TYR A 102 -4.58 -6.34 -7.26
C TYR A 102 -5.19 -5.01 -6.84
N ASN A 103 -6.49 -5.03 -6.54
CA ASN A 103 -7.23 -4.08 -5.69
C ASN A 103 -6.62 -2.68 -5.53
N GLY A 104 -6.88 -1.81 -6.50
CA GLY A 104 -6.44 -0.40 -6.50
C GLY A 104 -5.02 -0.16 -7.03
N ALA A 105 -4.26 -1.21 -7.35
CA ALA A 105 -2.95 -1.08 -7.95
C ALA A 105 -3.01 -0.76 -9.45
N ILE A 106 -1.92 -0.18 -9.95
CA ILE A 106 -1.72 0.18 -11.34
C ILE A 106 -0.46 -0.52 -11.82
N ARG A 107 -0.51 -1.19 -12.98
CA ARG A 107 0.66 -1.87 -13.54
C ARG A 107 0.88 -1.49 -14.99
N LEU A 108 2.11 -1.13 -15.31
CA LEU A 108 2.54 -0.83 -16.68
C LEU A 108 3.21 -2.05 -17.29
N TYR A 109 2.70 -2.56 -18.40
CA TYR A 109 3.31 -3.64 -19.18
C TYR A 109 4.00 -3.03 -20.41
N PRO A 110 5.33 -3.15 -20.55
CA PRO A 110 6.05 -2.59 -21.70
C PRO A 110 5.65 -3.26 -23.01
N ALA A 111 5.84 -2.56 -24.14
CA ALA A 111 5.69 -3.18 -25.47
C ALA A 111 6.80 -4.21 -25.73
N HIS A 112 6.53 -5.18 -26.60
CA HIS A 112 7.59 -6.08 -27.06
C HIS A 112 8.36 -5.42 -28.20
N SER A 113 9.57 -4.95 -27.93
CA SER A 113 10.47 -4.42 -28.96
C SER A 113 10.97 -5.58 -29.83
N GLY A 114 10.38 -5.80 -31.00
CA GLY A 114 10.71 -6.88 -31.95
C GLY A 114 12.11 -6.82 -32.59
N LEU A 115 13.11 -6.21 -31.93
CA LEU A 115 14.44 -5.92 -32.49
C LEU A 115 15.63 -6.62 -31.79
N SER A 116 15.41 -7.59 -30.88
CA SER A 116 16.53 -8.38 -30.32
C SER A 116 16.52 -9.84 -30.82
N PRO A 117 17.31 -10.19 -31.85
CA PRO A 117 17.43 -11.55 -32.39
C PRO A 117 18.41 -12.44 -31.60
N HIS A 118 18.70 -12.12 -30.33
CA HIS A 118 19.60 -12.91 -29.48
C HIS A 118 18.85 -13.68 -28.40
N PRO A 119 18.73 -15.02 -28.50
CA PRO A 119 18.03 -15.87 -27.53
C PRO A 119 18.75 -16.04 -26.17
N GLY A 120 19.72 -15.17 -25.86
CA GLY A 120 20.49 -15.18 -24.61
C GLY A 120 20.50 -13.84 -23.86
N ALA A 121 19.90 -12.80 -24.43
CA ALA A 121 19.70 -11.52 -23.74
C ALA A 121 18.34 -11.54 -23.06
N HIS A 122 18.25 -12.17 -21.89
CA HIS A 122 17.23 -11.88 -20.87
C HIS A 122 17.39 -10.46 -20.28
N ASP A 123 17.91 -9.51 -21.07
CA ASP A 123 18.21 -8.16 -20.63
C ASP A 123 16.92 -7.35 -20.63
N ALA A 124 16.34 -7.19 -19.44
CA ALA A 124 15.31 -6.21 -19.15
C ALA A 124 14.06 -6.25 -20.05
N ALA A 125 13.66 -7.44 -20.51
CA ALA A 125 12.24 -7.71 -20.57
C ALA A 125 11.63 -7.36 -19.20
N ALA A 126 10.64 -6.49 -19.19
CA ALA A 126 9.45 -6.75 -18.41
C ALA A 126 9.49 -6.57 -16.88
N GLU A 127 10.06 -5.48 -16.34
CA GLU A 127 9.86 -5.15 -14.91
C GLU A 127 8.38 -4.86 -14.55
N ALA A 128 7.52 -4.71 -15.55
CA ALA A 128 6.08 -4.49 -15.45
C ALA A 128 5.71 -3.71 -14.18
N PRO A 129 6.19 -2.47 -14.00
CA PRO A 129 6.25 -1.83 -12.69
C PRO A 129 4.84 -1.67 -12.13
N LEU A 130 4.75 -1.91 -10.82
CA LEU A 130 3.54 -1.82 -10.04
C LEU A 130 3.57 -0.54 -9.21
N TYR A 131 2.51 0.25 -9.32
CA TYR A 131 2.30 1.48 -8.59
C TYR A 131 1.09 1.36 -7.67
N TYR A 132 1.17 2.06 -6.55
CA TYR A 132 0.03 2.33 -5.69
C TYR A 132 -0.54 3.70 -6.04
N ALA A 133 -1.82 3.92 -5.76
CA ALA A 133 -2.52 5.18 -6.06
C ALA A 133 -3.36 5.70 -4.88
N ASP A 134 -3.12 5.19 -3.67
CA ASP A 134 -3.92 5.48 -2.48
C ASP A 134 -3.79 6.93 -2.01
N THR A 135 -2.63 7.55 -2.25
CA THR A 135 -2.33 8.91 -1.80
C THR A 135 -1.99 9.82 -2.98
N HIS A 136 -2.14 11.13 -2.78
CA HIS A 136 -1.75 12.14 -3.77
C HIS A 136 -0.29 11.96 -4.22
N ALA A 137 0.64 11.82 -3.27
CA ALA A 137 2.06 11.66 -3.56
C ALA A 137 2.36 10.38 -4.37
N GLN A 138 1.64 9.28 -4.11
CA GLN A 138 1.78 8.06 -4.90
C GLN A 138 1.27 8.23 -6.34
N ARG A 139 0.14 8.93 -6.53
CA ARG A 139 -0.40 9.24 -7.85
C ARG A 139 0.54 10.13 -8.65
N GLU A 140 1.08 11.17 -8.01
CA GLU A 140 2.07 12.08 -8.60
C GLU A 140 3.32 11.31 -9.02
N HIS A 141 3.92 10.54 -8.10
CA HIS A 141 5.09 9.72 -8.40
C HIS A 141 4.86 8.73 -9.55
N MET A 142 3.70 8.08 -9.59
CA MET A 142 3.34 7.15 -10.65
C MET A 142 3.24 7.85 -12.02
N LEU A 143 2.60 9.02 -12.09
CA LEU A 143 2.51 9.79 -13.33
C LEU A 143 3.88 10.33 -13.78
N GLU A 144 4.73 10.76 -12.86
CA GLU A 144 6.11 11.18 -13.15
C GLU A 144 6.93 10.03 -13.75
N ASP A 145 6.95 8.88 -13.08
CA ASP A 145 7.71 7.70 -13.54
C ASP A 145 7.15 7.16 -14.87
N LEU A 146 5.83 7.06 -15.01
CA LEU A 146 5.16 6.63 -16.24
C LEU A 146 5.56 7.52 -17.42
N THR A 147 5.44 8.84 -17.28
CA THR A 147 5.73 9.77 -18.38
C THR A 147 7.22 9.82 -18.70
N ALA A 148 8.10 9.75 -17.69
CA ALA A 148 9.53 9.63 -17.89
C ALA A 148 9.91 8.36 -18.69
N ARG A 149 9.31 7.20 -18.37
CA ARG A 149 9.52 5.95 -19.09
C ARG A 149 9.07 6.04 -20.54
N LEU A 150 7.92 6.65 -20.81
CA LEU A 150 7.41 6.84 -22.17
C LEU A 150 8.28 7.80 -22.98
N VAL A 151 8.85 8.84 -22.36
CA VAL A 151 9.83 9.73 -23.01
C VAL A 151 11.12 8.98 -23.33
N ASN A 152 11.64 8.20 -22.37
CA ASN A 152 12.84 7.39 -22.57
C ASN A 152 12.66 6.32 -23.66
N ALA A 153 11.45 5.79 -23.80
CA ALA A 153 11.08 4.87 -24.88
C ALA A 153 10.87 5.56 -26.24
N GLY A 154 10.95 6.89 -26.31
CA GLY A 154 10.69 7.67 -27.53
C GLY A 154 9.21 7.73 -27.93
N LEU A 155 8.30 7.31 -27.06
CA LEU A 155 6.86 7.30 -27.31
C LEU A 155 6.24 8.68 -27.01
N LEU A 156 6.73 9.36 -25.97
CA LEU A 156 6.39 10.75 -25.69
C LEU A 156 7.52 11.70 -26.11
N ARG A 157 7.15 12.84 -26.70
CA ARG A 157 8.13 13.86 -27.13
C ARG A 157 8.83 14.58 -25.97
N ARG A 158 8.11 14.76 -24.86
CA ARG A 158 8.59 15.45 -23.65
C ARG A 158 7.74 15.07 -22.45
N THR A 159 8.33 15.16 -21.26
CA THR A 159 7.60 14.99 -20.01
C THR A 159 6.59 16.13 -19.85
N PRO A 160 5.35 15.84 -19.40
CA PRO A 160 4.42 16.88 -18.98
C PRO A 160 5.06 17.78 -17.91
N ARG A 161 4.58 19.01 -17.80
CA ARG A 161 5.04 19.92 -16.75
C ARG A 161 4.57 19.41 -15.37
N SER A 162 5.37 19.65 -14.34
CA SER A 162 5.08 19.19 -12.97
C SER A 162 3.73 19.71 -12.44
N ASP A 163 3.32 20.93 -12.79
CA ASP A 163 2.00 21.49 -12.44
C ASP A 163 0.84 20.69 -13.06
N ALA A 164 0.99 20.24 -14.30
CA ALA A 164 0.00 19.40 -14.98
C ALA A 164 -0.10 18.00 -14.35
N ILE A 165 1.03 17.44 -13.91
CA ILE A 165 1.09 16.15 -13.20
C ILE A 165 0.40 16.28 -11.83
N SER A 166 0.75 17.31 -11.07
CA SER A 166 0.17 17.56 -9.75
C SER A 166 -1.35 17.79 -9.86
N HIS A 167 -1.80 18.60 -10.83
CA HIS A 167 -3.23 18.82 -11.09
C HIS A 167 -3.95 17.53 -11.51
N ALA A 168 -3.30 16.66 -12.29
CA ALA A 168 -3.85 15.35 -12.66
C ALA A 168 -3.98 14.43 -11.44
N ALA A 169 -2.97 14.39 -10.57
CA ALA A 169 -2.97 13.61 -9.33
C ALA A 169 -4.03 14.08 -8.31
N ALA A 170 -4.34 15.38 -8.31
CA ALA A 170 -5.33 16.01 -7.41
C ALA A 170 -6.79 15.85 -7.86
N ARG A 171 -7.07 15.63 -9.15
CA ARG A 171 -8.45 15.68 -9.69
C ARG A 171 -9.41 14.60 -9.17
N LEU A 172 -8.87 13.47 -8.68
CA LEU A 172 -9.68 12.47 -7.99
C LEU A 172 -10.13 12.93 -6.61
N ASP A 173 -9.26 13.65 -5.88
CA ASP A 173 -9.60 14.15 -4.56
C ASP A 173 -10.83 15.06 -4.64
N GLU A 174 -11.02 15.86 -5.69
CA GLU A 174 -12.21 16.72 -5.81
C GLU A 174 -13.52 15.98 -6.13
N ARG A 175 -13.47 14.90 -6.92
CA ARG A 175 -14.66 14.11 -7.26
C ARG A 175 -15.04 13.15 -6.13
N ASP A 176 -14.06 12.59 -5.43
CA ASP A 176 -14.30 11.72 -4.29
C ASP A 176 -14.52 12.49 -2.99
N ARG A 177 -14.00 13.72 -2.81
CA ARG A 177 -14.41 14.61 -1.70
C ARG A 177 -15.94 14.75 -1.68
N ARG A 178 -16.60 15.02 -2.81
CA ARG A 178 -18.07 15.17 -2.83
C ARG A 178 -18.86 13.89 -2.53
N ALA A 179 -18.27 12.70 -2.71
CA ALA A 179 -18.94 11.42 -2.44
C ALA A 179 -18.55 10.83 -1.07
N ASN A 180 -17.37 11.20 -0.55
CA ASN A 180 -16.82 10.80 0.73
C ASN A 180 -16.81 11.94 1.76
N ASP A 181 -17.48 13.07 1.50
CA ASP A 181 -17.84 14.12 2.47
C ASP A 181 -18.91 13.59 3.46
N ILE A 182 -18.68 12.39 4.02
CA ILE A 182 -18.72 12.31 5.47
C ILE A 182 -17.48 13.12 5.86
N PRO A 183 -17.61 14.29 6.52
CA PRO A 183 -16.43 15.07 6.90
C PRO A 183 -15.43 14.09 7.48
N GLU A 184 -14.19 14.07 6.95
CA GLU A 184 -13.06 13.33 7.53
C GLU A 184 -13.30 13.34 9.02
N THR A 185 -13.75 12.19 9.56
CA THR A 185 -14.38 12.16 10.88
C THR A 185 -13.42 12.91 11.77
N GLU A 186 -13.79 14.10 12.27
CA GLU A 186 -12.96 14.87 13.19
C GLU A 186 -12.39 13.82 14.11
N ASN A 187 -11.06 13.61 14.05
CA ASN A 187 -10.46 12.41 14.60
C ASN A 187 -10.93 12.30 16.04
N ARG A 188 -11.91 11.43 16.30
CA ARG A 188 -12.68 11.50 17.55
C ARG A 188 -11.78 11.12 18.71
N ASN A 189 -10.72 10.37 18.38
CA ASN A 189 -9.77 9.80 19.29
C ASN A 189 -8.36 9.97 18.71
N PRO A 190 -7.79 11.19 18.77
CA PRO A 190 -6.47 11.44 18.22
C PRO A 190 -5.41 10.64 18.95
N ALA A 191 -4.39 10.20 18.21
CA ALA A 191 -3.23 9.56 18.81
C ALA A 191 -2.53 10.52 19.79
N HIS A 192 -2.02 9.98 20.89
CA HIS A 192 -1.31 10.77 21.90
C HIS A 192 0.08 11.15 21.39
N VAL A 193 0.28 12.44 21.11
CA VAL A 193 1.56 12.97 20.66
C VAL A 193 2.48 13.19 21.88
N ILE A 194 3.62 12.49 21.87
CA ILE A 194 4.64 12.51 22.92
C ILE A 194 5.82 13.36 22.45
N GLN A 195 6.01 14.51 23.10
CA GLN A 195 6.98 15.54 22.71
C GLN A 195 8.05 15.79 23.77
N SER A 196 7.77 15.50 25.05
CA SER A 196 8.68 15.80 26.17
C SER A 196 9.21 14.55 26.88
N ALA A 197 10.34 14.71 27.57
CA ALA A 197 10.92 13.64 28.39
C ALA A 197 9.99 13.19 29.54
N ASP A 198 9.19 14.11 30.09
CA ASP A 198 8.19 13.79 31.13
C ASP A 198 7.08 12.89 30.58
N GLN A 199 6.54 13.22 29.39
CA GLN A 199 5.54 12.38 28.72
C GLN A 199 6.10 11.01 28.33
N VAL A 200 7.37 10.96 27.92
CA VAL A 200 8.05 9.68 27.66
C VAL A 200 8.15 8.86 28.94
N ARG A 201 8.51 9.47 30.07
CA ARG A 201 8.54 8.78 31.36
C ARG A 201 7.16 8.19 31.69
N GLU A 202 6.11 9.00 31.61
CA GLU A 202 4.73 8.54 31.85
C GLU A 202 4.33 7.37 30.94
N LEU A 203 4.64 7.45 29.65
CA LEU A 203 4.40 6.37 28.70
C LEU A 203 5.16 5.10 29.11
N THR A 204 6.44 5.20 29.44
CA THR A 204 7.25 4.03 29.81
C THR A 204 6.82 3.41 31.14
N ASP A 205 6.38 4.21 32.10
CA ASP A 205 5.82 3.72 33.37
C ASP A 205 4.50 2.98 33.11
N LEU A 206 3.64 3.53 32.23
CA LEU A 206 2.41 2.88 31.80
C LEU A 206 2.65 1.55 31.07
N LEU A 207 3.62 1.51 30.15
CA LEU A 207 3.98 0.28 29.43
C LEU A 207 4.39 -0.83 30.40
N ARG A 208 5.15 -0.49 31.46
CA ARG A 208 5.67 -1.44 32.45
C ARG A 208 4.70 -1.72 33.60
N SER A 209 3.51 -1.11 33.59
CA SER A 209 2.47 -1.37 34.58
C SER A 209 1.87 -2.75 34.38
N SER A 210 1.88 -3.57 35.44
CA SER A 210 1.22 -4.88 35.45
C SER A 210 -0.31 -4.79 35.46
N GLY A 211 -0.88 -3.66 35.89
CA GLY A 211 -2.33 -3.43 35.95
C GLY A 211 -2.95 -2.91 34.66
N ARG A 212 -2.18 -2.84 33.58
CA ARG A 212 -2.63 -2.32 32.29
C ARG A 212 -3.52 -3.34 31.57
N MET A 213 -4.74 -2.90 31.24
CA MET A 213 -5.80 -3.75 30.65
C MET A 213 -5.93 -3.63 29.13
N MET A 214 -5.21 -2.71 28.49
CA MET A 214 -5.24 -2.50 27.04
C MET A 214 -3.82 -2.49 26.46
N PRO A 215 -3.62 -3.04 25.24
CA PRO A 215 -2.35 -2.89 24.54
C PRO A 215 -2.09 -1.42 24.21
N ILE A 216 -0.81 -1.12 23.97
CA ILE A 216 -0.37 0.23 23.59
C ILE A 216 0.42 0.14 22.30
N VAL A 217 -0.04 0.87 21.29
CA VAL A 217 0.66 1.06 20.04
C VAL A 217 1.60 2.24 20.19
N VAL A 218 2.90 2.04 19.95
CA VAL A 218 3.90 3.12 19.97
C VAL A 218 4.52 3.24 18.59
N VAL A 219 4.47 4.44 18.03
CA VAL A 219 5.03 4.77 16.71
C VAL A 219 6.08 5.86 16.87
N ALA A 220 7.26 5.69 16.29
CA ALA A 220 8.22 6.78 16.18
C ALA A 220 7.95 7.57 14.91
N GLN A 221 8.10 8.88 14.96
CA GLN A 221 8.15 9.76 13.80
C GLN A 221 9.60 10.13 13.50
N SER A 222 10.00 10.07 12.22
CA SER A 222 11.30 10.56 11.77
C SER A 222 11.28 12.09 11.62
N VAL A 223 12.40 12.74 11.88
CA VAL A 223 12.58 14.20 11.69
C VAL A 223 12.36 14.63 10.24
N ASP A 224 12.70 13.76 9.29
CA ASP A 224 12.54 14.03 7.85
C ASP A 224 11.07 13.97 7.38
N SER A 225 10.12 13.65 8.27
CA SER A 225 8.71 13.47 7.92
C SER A 225 7.80 14.29 8.83
N THR A 226 6.81 14.96 8.22
CA THR A 226 5.78 15.71 8.96
C THR A 226 4.75 14.79 9.63
N GLN A 227 4.67 13.52 9.22
CA GLN A 227 3.80 12.50 9.78
C GLN A 227 4.52 11.15 9.96
N PRO A 228 4.06 10.29 10.87
CA PRO A 228 4.50 8.90 10.92
C PRO A 228 4.24 8.17 9.59
N PHE A 229 5.02 7.12 9.30
CA PHE A 229 4.82 6.33 8.08
C PHE A 229 3.49 5.57 8.09
N VAL A 230 3.07 5.08 9.26
CA VAL A 230 1.76 4.44 9.44
C VAL A 230 0.68 5.49 9.71
N ASP A 231 -0.57 5.15 9.38
CA ASP A 231 -1.69 6.03 9.63
C ASP A 231 -2.15 5.94 11.08
N THR A 232 -1.62 6.81 11.93
CA THR A 232 -1.91 6.77 13.37
C THR A 232 -3.35 7.19 13.69
N ASP A 233 -3.95 8.01 12.84
CA ASP A 233 -5.33 8.45 13.00
C ASP A 233 -6.31 7.32 12.66
N LEU A 234 -6.05 6.57 11.59
CA LEU A 234 -6.81 5.37 11.28
C LEU A 234 -6.66 4.31 12.38
N ILE A 235 -5.43 4.07 12.88
CA ILE A 235 -5.20 3.13 13.97
C ILE A 235 -5.98 3.56 15.22
N SER A 236 -5.89 4.84 15.61
CA SER A 236 -6.49 5.35 16.83
C SER A 236 -8.02 5.35 16.78
N ASN A 237 -8.61 5.72 15.64
CA ASN A 237 -10.05 5.62 15.45
C ASN A 237 -10.56 4.17 15.43
N THR A 238 -9.82 3.27 14.77
CA THR A 238 -10.22 1.86 14.66
C THR A 238 -10.09 1.12 15.99
N LEU A 239 -9.06 1.43 16.77
CA LEU A 239 -8.78 0.81 18.07
C LEU A 239 -9.33 1.61 19.25
N HIS A 240 -10.23 2.56 19.01
CA HIS A 240 -10.86 3.34 20.08
C HIS A 240 -11.42 2.42 21.17
N ASP A 241 -11.15 2.76 22.44
CA ASP A 241 -11.49 1.98 23.64
C ASP A 241 -10.90 0.56 23.71
N LEU A 242 -10.06 0.18 22.74
CA LEU A 242 -9.42 -1.13 22.67
C LEU A 242 -7.90 -1.05 22.85
N ALA A 243 -7.26 0.02 22.37
CA ALA A 243 -5.82 0.25 22.52
C ALA A 243 -5.50 1.75 22.62
N LEU A 244 -4.43 2.08 23.33
CA LEU A 244 -3.88 3.44 23.31
C LEU A 244 -2.86 3.56 22.17
N VAL A 245 -2.93 4.64 21.40
CA VAL A 245 -1.95 4.94 20.35
C VAL A 245 -1.10 6.13 20.76
N ALA A 246 0.21 5.96 20.82
CA ALA A 246 1.18 6.99 21.19
C ALA A 246 2.21 7.21 20.06
N VAL A 247 2.50 8.48 19.76
CA VAL A 247 3.45 8.88 18.72
C VAL A 247 4.62 9.62 19.37
N LEU A 248 5.81 9.05 19.28
CA LEU A 248 7.06 9.73 19.66
C LEU A 248 7.42 10.71 18.53
N HIS A 249 7.14 12.00 18.74
CA HIS A 249 7.14 13.00 17.68
C HIS A 249 8.53 13.55 17.34
N SER A 250 9.51 13.36 18.22
CA SER A 250 10.86 13.91 18.07
C SER A 250 11.95 12.87 18.33
N ASP A 251 13.14 13.10 17.76
CA ASP A 251 14.33 12.28 18.04
C ASP A 251 14.72 12.30 19.52
N GLU A 252 14.47 13.41 20.22
CA GLU A 252 14.70 13.52 21.65
C GLU A 252 13.76 12.59 22.43
N ALA A 253 12.47 12.56 22.09
CA ALA A 253 11.50 11.65 22.68
C ALA A 253 11.85 10.18 22.39
N VAL A 254 12.29 9.87 21.17
CA VAL A 254 12.77 8.53 20.78
C VAL A 254 14.03 8.14 21.57
N ALA A 255 14.98 9.06 21.75
CA ALA A 255 16.20 8.82 22.51
C ALA A 255 15.89 8.59 24.00
N GLU A 256 15.02 9.39 24.60
CA GLU A 256 14.57 9.19 25.99
C GLU A 256 13.83 7.86 26.16
N PHE A 257 12.98 7.49 25.20
CA PHE A 257 12.27 6.21 25.21
C PHE A 257 13.27 5.04 25.22
N LYS A 258 14.29 5.09 24.34
CA LYS A 258 15.36 4.08 24.28
C LYS A 258 16.17 3.97 25.56
N ARG A 259 16.39 5.07 26.29
CA ARG A 259 17.11 5.07 27.58
C ARG A 259 16.36 4.30 28.67
N ARG A 260 15.03 4.26 28.59
CA ARG A 260 14.14 3.67 29.62
C ARG A 260 13.68 2.25 29.29
N MET A 261 13.72 1.88 28.02
CA MET A 261 13.19 0.63 27.50
C MET A 261 14.32 -0.36 27.17
N PRO A 262 14.13 -1.67 27.37
CA PRO A 262 15.13 -2.65 26.99
C PRO A 262 15.32 -2.66 25.47
N ARG A 263 16.56 -2.90 25.01
CA ARG A 263 16.95 -2.83 23.60
C ARG A 263 16.04 -3.59 22.62
N PRO A 264 15.56 -4.81 22.93
CA PRO A 264 14.64 -5.54 22.05
C PRO A 264 13.29 -4.85 21.81
N SER A 265 12.89 -3.91 22.68
CA SER A 265 11.62 -3.19 22.61
C SER A 265 11.72 -1.77 22.03
N TRP A 266 12.92 -1.36 21.58
CA TRP A 266 13.13 -0.03 21.02
C TRP A 266 12.29 0.24 19.76
N VAL A 267 11.82 1.47 19.64
CA VAL A 267 11.13 2.02 18.46
C VAL A 267 12.00 3.15 17.88
N PHE A 268 12.09 3.29 16.55
CA PHE A 268 12.91 4.30 15.86
C PHE A 268 12.59 4.40 14.38
N GLY A 269 12.96 5.52 13.73
CA GLY A 269 13.02 5.62 12.27
C GLY A 269 11.70 5.28 11.57
N ASN A 270 10.61 5.94 11.95
CA ASN A 270 9.25 5.66 11.46
C ASN A 270 8.68 4.28 11.82
N ALA A 271 9.37 3.48 12.63
CA ALA A 271 8.87 2.18 13.05
C ALA A 271 7.75 2.27 14.08
N GLY A 272 6.99 1.19 14.20
CA GLY A 272 6.02 1.01 15.26
C GLY A 272 6.18 -0.32 16.00
N ARG A 273 5.59 -0.42 17.19
CA ARG A 273 5.40 -1.65 17.96
C ARG A 273 4.04 -1.64 18.62
N VAL A 274 3.49 -2.83 18.84
CA VAL A 274 2.31 -3.03 19.67
C VAL A 274 2.74 -3.75 20.94
N PHE A 275 2.62 -3.07 22.07
CA PHE A 275 2.95 -3.62 23.39
C PHE A 275 1.71 -4.33 23.94
N PRO A 276 1.76 -5.66 24.16
CA PRO A 276 0.65 -6.42 24.75
C PRO A 276 0.35 -5.93 26.17
N THR A 277 -0.78 -6.33 26.75
CA THR A 277 -1.07 -6.09 28.17
C THR A 277 -0.06 -6.77 29.10
N GLY A 278 0.00 -6.32 30.36
CA GLY A 278 0.96 -6.83 31.34
C GLY A 278 2.42 -6.51 30.99
N THR A 279 3.33 -7.33 31.51
CA THR A 279 4.80 -7.10 31.49
C THR A 279 5.61 -8.25 30.90
N ALA A 280 4.96 -9.30 30.40
CA ALA A 280 5.66 -10.46 29.83
C ALA A 280 6.60 -10.06 28.68
N TRP A 281 6.22 -9.04 27.91
CA TRP A 281 6.99 -8.51 26.79
C TRP A 281 8.35 -7.88 27.18
N ASP A 282 8.56 -7.55 28.47
CA ASP A 282 9.82 -6.99 29.00
C ASP A 282 10.91 -8.07 29.13
N ARG A 283 10.56 -9.35 28.89
CA ARG A 283 11.52 -10.45 28.90
C ARG A 283 12.32 -10.50 27.59
N PRO A 284 13.62 -10.84 27.62
CA PRO A 284 14.46 -10.86 26.42
C PRO A 284 14.01 -11.80 25.30
N ASP A 285 13.26 -12.84 25.65
CA ASP A 285 12.79 -13.92 24.76
C ASP A 285 11.44 -13.62 24.09
N THR A 286 10.71 -12.61 24.57
CA THR A 286 9.36 -12.29 24.09
C THR A 286 9.19 -10.81 23.74
N PRO A 287 10.11 -10.20 22.98
CA PRO A 287 9.95 -8.80 22.61
C PRO A 287 8.72 -8.61 21.72
N PRO A 288 8.05 -7.45 21.80
CA PRO A 288 7.01 -7.08 20.84
C PRO A 288 7.52 -7.18 19.40
N ARG A 289 6.64 -7.33 18.42
CA ARG A 289 7.03 -7.26 17.00
C ARG A 289 7.41 -5.83 16.62
N LEU A 290 8.47 -5.66 15.83
CA LEU A 290 8.85 -4.38 15.22
C LEU A 290 8.28 -4.27 13.81
N PHE A 291 7.53 -3.20 13.54
CA PHE A 291 6.99 -2.87 12.23
C PHE A 291 7.86 -1.79 11.59
N LEU A 292 8.74 -2.21 10.67
CA LEU A 292 9.69 -1.32 9.97
C LEU A 292 9.16 -0.95 8.58
N PRO A 293 9.07 0.36 8.25
CA PRO A 293 8.87 0.80 6.89
C PRO A 293 10.00 0.28 5.98
N ASN A 294 9.67 -0.14 4.78
CA ASN A 294 10.66 -0.45 3.74
C ASN A 294 10.09 -0.13 2.35
N LYS A 295 10.95 -0.05 1.34
CA LYS A 295 10.59 0.33 -0.04
C LYS A 295 9.57 -0.60 -0.74
N HIS A 296 9.32 -1.79 -0.18
CA HIS A 296 8.43 -2.80 -0.76
C HIS A 296 7.12 -2.96 0.02
N VAL A 297 6.97 -2.28 1.17
CA VAL A 297 5.78 -2.45 2.02
C VAL A 297 5.02 -1.13 2.10
N SER A 298 3.74 -1.17 1.75
CA SER A 298 2.89 0.02 1.75
C SER A 298 2.56 0.50 3.17
N ARG A 299 2.32 1.81 3.31
CA ARG A 299 1.79 2.45 4.53
C ARG A 299 0.55 1.72 5.05
N MET A 300 -0.39 1.41 4.15
CA MET A 300 -1.64 0.76 4.51
C MET A 300 -1.42 -0.66 5.04
N LEU A 301 -0.50 -1.43 4.43
CA LEU A 301 -0.19 -2.77 4.91
C LEU A 301 0.42 -2.74 6.32
N LEU A 302 1.38 -1.85 6.62
CA LEU A 302 1.90 -1.72 7.98
C LEU A 302 0.81 -1.29 8.97
N THR A 303 -0.02 -0.32 8.59
CA THR A 303 -1.13 0.17 9.40
C THR A 303 -2.08 -0.97 9.77
N ASN A 304 -2.49 -1.77 8.78
CA ASN A 304 -3.37 -2.92 8.98
C ASN A 304 -2.72 -4.03 9.82
N LEU A 305 -1.42 -4.30 9.62
CA LEU A 305 -0.70 -5.30 10.42
C LEU A 305 -0.60 -4.88 11.89
N MET A 306 -0.40 -3.59 12.17
CA MET A 306 -0.38 -3.07 13.53
C MET A 306 -1.76 -3.12 14.20
N MET A 307 -2.83 -2.74 13.49
CA MET A 307 -4.19 -2.88 13.99
C MET A 307 -4.55 -4.33 14.29
N LYS A 308 -4.20 -5.25 13.38
CA LYS A 308 -4.40 -6.69 13.57
C LYS A 308 -3.68 -7.19 14.82
N ASP A 309 -2.43 -6.80 15.01
CA ASP A 309 -1.64 -7.23 16.18
C ASP A 309 -2.24 -6.70 17.49
N ALA A 310 -2.71 -5.45 17.51
CA ALA A 310 -3.42 -4.89 18.67
C ALA A 310 -4.73 -5.63 18.97
N LEU A 311 -5.54 -5.94 17.95
CA LEU A 311 -6.79 -6.69 18.12
C LEU A 311 -6.56 -8.12 18.62
N ILE A 312 -5.48 -8.79 18.18
CA ILE A 312 -5.09 -10.11 18.69
C ILE A 312 -4.76 -10.00 20.19
N ASN A 313 -3.98 -8.99 20.58
CA ASN A 313 -3.64 -8.77 21.99
C ASN A 313 -4.89 -8.53 22.85
N VAL A 314 -5.85 -7.71 22.38
CA VAL A 314 -7.13 -7.50 23.07
C VAL A 314 -7.90 -8.80 23.22
N ALA A 315 -7.98 -9.61 22.16
CA ALA A 315 -8.68 -10.89 22.20
C ALA A 315 -8.03 -11.85 23.21
N ASP A 316 -6.70 -11.88 23.29
CA ASP A 316 -5.98 -12.72 24.24
C ASP A 316 -6.20 -12.25 25.69
N THR A 317 -6.15 -10.95 25.96
CA THR A 317 -6.50 -10.39 27.28
C THR A 317 -7.91 -10.79 27.71
N LEU A 318 -8.90 -10.69 26.81
CA LEU A 318 -10.28 -11.06 27.12
C LEU A 318 -10.45 -12.56 27.39
N ARG A 319 -9.71 -13.42 26.69
CA ARG A 319 -9.70 -14.88 26.94
C ARG A 319 -9.13 -15.20 28.31
N GLU A 320 -8.01 -14.58 28.69
CA GLU A 320 -7.39 -14.76 30.00
C GLU A 320 -8.34 -14.34 31.13
N LEU A 321 -8.99 -13.17 31.00
CA LEU A 321 -9.97 -12.69 31.97
C LEU A 321 -11.20 -13.60 32.08
N SER A 322 -11.63 -14.19 30.96
CA SER A 322 -12.75 -15.13 30.95
C SER A 322 -12.40 -16.46 31.61
N ALA A 323 -11.15 -16.91 31.52
CA ALA A 323 -10.67 -18.13 32.16
C ALA A 323 -10.46 -17.99 33.69
N MET A 324 -10.40 -16.75 34.20
CA MET A 324 -10.29 -16.46 35.63
C MET A 324 -11.64 -16.43 36.38
N ARG A 325 -12.77 -16.50 35.66
CA ARG A 325 -14.13 -16.51 36.23
C ARG A 325 -14.67 -17.92 36.34
#